data_AF-A0A0B3AWL5-F1
#
_entry.id   AF-A0A0B3AWL5-F1
#
_cell.length_a   1.000
_cell.length_b   1.000
_cell.length_c   1.000
_cell.angle_alpha   90.00
_cell.angle_beta   90.00
_cell.angle_gamma   90.00
#
_symmetry.space_group_name_H-M   'P 1'
#
loop_
_entity.id
_entity.type
_entity.pdbx_description
1 polymer ?
#
loop_
_entity_poly.entity_id
_entity_poly.type
_entity_poly.pdbx_seq_one_letter_code
_entity_poly.pdbx_strand_id
1 'polypeptide(L)'
;MLTKRGQITIFIIISILIVAVVVLFFSLRGTLQKEKPVSPETAEIQNFVQGCLDESLESVVFKVGENGGYYFPPKVSTPVLEVPYYIKDNNNLMPKKEDQKLNRKEFWLR
;
A
#
# COMPACT_ATOMS: atom_id res chain seq x y z
N MET A 1 -25.67 46.74 25.54
CA MET A 1 -24.37 46.62 24.85
C MET A 1 -23.63 45.43 25.44
N LEU A 2 -23.65 44.26 24.77
CA LEU A 2 -22.93 43.10 25.27
C LEU A 2 -21.42 43.31 25.09
N THR A 3 -20.69 43.04 26.17
CA THR A 3 -19.24 43.15 26.33
C THR A 3 -18.52 42.23 25.33
N LYS A 4 -18.28 42.73 24.11
CA LYS A 4 -17.67 41.99 22.98
C LYS A 4 -16.26 41.40 23.24
N ARG A 5 -15.65 41.68 24.39
CA ARG A 5 -14.30 41.19 24.75
C ARG A 5 -14.31 39.79 25.39
N GLY A 6 -15.38 39.41 26.13
CA GLY A 6 -15.42 38.10 26.80
C GLY A 6 -15.68 36.91 25.86
N GLN A 7 -16.39 37.17 24.76
CA GLN A 7 -16.77 36.14 23.80
C GLN A 7 -15.61 35.66 22.92
N ILE A 8 -14.53 36.43 22.79
CA ILE A 8 -13.33 36.00 22.03
C ILE A 8 -12.48 35.06 22.89
N THR A 9 -12.36 35.34 24.20
CA THR A 9 -11.55 34.53 25.13
C THR A 9 -12.06 33.09 25.24
N ILE A 10 -13.39 32.88 25.25
CA ILE A 10 -13.96 31.53 25.32
C ILE A 10 -13.63 30.70 24.08
N PHE A 11 -13.62 31.31 22.88
CA PHE A 11 -13.24 30.62 21.65
C PHE A 11 -11.77 30.18 21.64
N ILE A 12 -10.88 31.01 22.20
CA ILE A 12 -9.44 30.67 22.32
C ILE A 12 -9.26 29.49 23.28
N ILE A 13 -9.93 29.51 24.43
CA ILE A 13 -9.85 28.44 25.42
C ILE A 13 -10.34 27.11 24.82
N ILE A 14 -11.48 27.13 24.13
CA ILE A 14 -12.03 25.93 23.47
C ILE A 14 -11.07 25.40 22.41
N SER A 15 -10.45 26.27 21.62
CA SER A 15 -9.49 25.86 20.58
C SER A 15 -8.27 25.16 21.19
N ILE A 16 -7.71 25.71 22.28
CA ILE A 16 -6.59 25.09 22.99
C ILE A 16 -7.00 23.73 23.57
N LEU A 17 -8.20 23.63 24.14
CA LEU A 17 -8.74 22.38 24.68
C LEU A 17 -8.87 21.30 23.59
N ILE A 18 -9.41 21.66 22.42
CA ILE A 18 -9.54 20.73 21.29
C ILE A 18 -8.15 20.24 20.83
N VAL A 19 -7.19 21.15 20.67
CA VAL A 19 -5.82 20.79 20.29
C VAL A 19 -5.19 19.87 21.32
N ALA A 20 -5.34 20.15 22.61
CA ALA A 20 -4.81 19.32 23.70
C ALA A 20 -5.42 17.90 23.66
N VAL A 21 -6.73 17.77 23.45
CA VAL A 21 -7.41 16.48 23.33
C VAL A 21 -6.92 15.69 22.11
N VAL A 22 -6.74 16.35 20.96
CA VAL A 22 -6.23 15.71 19.75
C VAL A 22 -4.81 15.20 19.97
N VAL A 23 -3.91 16.02 20.51
CA VAL A 23 -2.52 15.63 20.79
C VAL A 23 -2.47 14.47 21.79
N LEU A 24 -3.28 14.53 22.85
CA LEU A 24 -3.36 13.46 23.85
C LEU A 24 -3.90 12.16 23.25
N PHE A 25 -4.92 12.24 22.41
CA PHE A 25 -5.49 11.09 21.72
C PHE A 25 -4.48 10.39 20.80
N PHE A 26 -3.75 11.15 19.98
CA PHE A 26 -2.72 10.58 19.11
C PHE A 26 -1.54 10.01 19.90
N SER A 27 -1.14 10.68 20.99
CA SER A 27 -0.05 10.21 21.86
C SER A 27 -0.40 8.92 22.59
N LEU A 28 -1.64 8.79 23.09
CA LEU A 28 -2.09 7.58 23.81
C LEU A 28 -2.43 6.42 22.87
N ARG A 29 -2.89 6.68 21.65
CA ARG A 29 -3.18 5.62 20.66
C ARG A 29 -1.94 4.79 20.33
N GLY A 30 -0.78 5.42 20.14
CA GLY A 30 0.46 4.69 19.84
C GLY A 30 0.90 3.75 20.97
N THR A 31 0.64 4.11 22.23
CA THR A 31 1.05 3.32 23.40
C THR A 31 0.07 2.21 23.77
N LEU A 32 -1.23 2.41 23.49
CA LEU A 32 -2.28 1.42 23.77
C LEU A 32 -2.38 0.33 22.70
N GLN A 33 -1.94 0.63 21.48
CA GLN A 33 -1.80 -0.36 20.42
C GLN A 33 -0.45 -1.09 20.57
N LYS A 34 -0.22 -1.71 21.73
CA LYS A 34 0.80 -2.77 21.79
C LYS A 34 0.33 -3.86 20.83
N GLU A 35 1.07 -4.06 19.73
CA GLU A 35 0.96 -5.29 18.95
C GLU A 35 0.92 -6.45 19.93
N LYS A 36 -0.04 -7.37 19.72
CA LYS A 36 -0.13 -8.59 20.54
C LYS A 36 1.29 -9.17 20.61
N PRO A 37 1.83 -9.45 21.81
CA PRO A 37 3.16 -10.03 21.90
C PRO A 37 3.13 -11.31 21.08
N VAL A 38 3.82 -11.28 19.94
CA VAL A 38 4.03 -12.44 19.10
C VAL A 38 4.70 -13.46 20.01
N SER A 39 4.15 -14.67 20.10
CA SER A 39 4.76 -15.69 20.96
C SER A 39 6.22 -15.88 20.49
N PRO A 40 7.17 -16.16 21.38
CA PRO A 40 8.58 -16.34 20.99
C PRO A 40 8.74 -17.36 19.85
N GLU A 41 7.91 -18.41 19.85
CA GLU A 41 7.84 -19.45 18.80
C GLU A 41 7.35 -18.91 17.45
N THR A 42 6.41 -17.96 17.45
CA THR A 42 5.90 -17.36 16.20
C THR A 42 6.77 -16.22 15.68
N ALA A 43 7.55 -15.59 16.57
CA ALA A 43 8.46 -14.50 16.20
C ALA A 43 9.60 -15.01 15.31
N GLU A 44 10.15 -16.19 15.60
CA GLU A 44 11.21 -16.80 14.78
C GLU A 44 10.70 -17.13 13.37
N ILE A 45 9.52 -17.73 13.26
CA ILE A 45 8.87 -18.02 11.97
C ILE A 45 8.59 -16.72 11.21
N GLN A 46 8.06 -15.71 11.89
CA GLN A 46 7.78 -14.41 11.26
C GLN A 46 9.06 -13.76 10.73
N ASN A 47 10.14 -13.74 11.52
CA ASN A 47 11.41 -13.16 11.10
C ASN A 47 12.02 -13.92 9.92
N PHE A 48 11.93 -15.25 9.91
CA PHE A 48 12.38 -16.06 8.78
C PHE A 48 11.57 -15.77 7.51
N VAL A 49 10.24 -15.77 7.61
CA VAL A 49 9.37 -15.47 6.46
C VAL A 49 9.61 -14.04 5.97
N GLN A 50 9.73 -13.08 6.88
CA GLN A 50 10.00 -11.68 6.54
C GLN A 50 11.36 -11.55 5.82
N GLY A 51 12.41 -12.22 6.30
CA GLY A 51 13.71 -12.23 5.63
C GLY A 51 13.63 -12.78 4.20
N CYS A 52 12.92 -13.89 3.99
CA CYS A 52 12.68 -14.43 2.65
C CYS A 52 11.93 -13.45 1.75
N LEU A 53 10.91 -12.76 2.29
CA LEU A 53 10.13 -11.77 1.56
C LEU A 53 10.98 -10.55 1.20
N ASP A 54 11.78 -10.03 2.12
CA ASP A 54 12.62 -8.86 1.89
C ASP A 54 13.69 -9.15 0.82
N GLU A 55 14.30 -10.34 0.84
CA GLU A 55 15.28 -10.76 -0.16
C GLU A 55 14.64 -11.00 -1.55
N SER A 56 13.44 -11.61 -1.58
CA SER A 56 12.84 -12.06 -2.85
C SER A 56 11.93 -11.01 -3.51
N LEU A 57 11.25 -10.17 -2.73
CA LEU A 57 10.19 -9.30 -3.26
C LEU A 57 10.72 -8.00 -3.83
N GLU A 58 11.81 -7.43 -3.29
CA GLU A 58 12.23 -6.08 -3.68
C GLU A 58 12.43 -5.99 -5.21
N SER A 59 13.31 -6.83 -5.76
CA SER A 59 13.58 -6.86 -7.20
C SER A 59 12.37 -7.25 -8.05
N VAL A 60 11.52 -8.15 -7.54
CA VAL A 60 10.34 -8.64 -8.25
C VAL A 60 9.26 -7.56 -8.34
N VAL A 61 8.99 -6.85 -7.26
CA VAL A 61 7.98 -5.78 -7.21
C VAL A 61 8.35 -4.65 -8.16
N PHE A 62 9.63 -4.25 -8.19
CA PHE A 62 10.11 -3.25 -9.15
C PHE A 62 9.93 -3.74 -10.59
N LYS A 63 10.40 -4.96 -10.91
CA LYS A 63 10.26 -5.52 -12.25
C LYS A 63 8.80 -5.64 -12.72
N VAL A 64 7.90 -6.09 -11.83
CA VAL A 64 6.46 -6.18 -12.14
C VAL A 64 5.86 -4.79 -12.34
N GLY A 65 6.25 -3.82 -11.53
CA GLY A 65 5.81 -2.43 -11.65
C GLY A 65 6.24 -1.80 -12.97
N GLU A 66 7.52 -1.95 -13.33
CA GLU A 66 8.09 -1.47 -14.60
C GLU A 66 7.37 -2.07 -15.80
N ASN A 67 7.04 -3.36 -15.75
CA ASN A 67 6.36 -4.10 -16.81
C ASN A 67 4.82 -3.87 -16.84
N GLY A 68 4.31 -2.85 -16.17
CA GLY A 68 2.87 -2.52 -16.17
C GLY A 68 1.99 -3.55 -15.45
N GLY A 69 2.55 -4.26 -14.47
CA GLY A 69 1.87 -5.27 -13.66
C GLY A 69 2.06 -6.71 -14.15
N TYR A 70 2.89 -6.94 -15.17
CA TYR A 70 3.18 -8.27 -15.68
C TYR A 70 4.50 -8.79 -15.14
N TYR A 71 4.47 -9.95 -14.48
CA TYR A 71 5.71 -10.67 -14.17
C TYR A 71 6.37 -11.24 -15.44
N PHE A 72 5.52 -11.73 -16.36
CA PHE A 72 5.93 -12.16 -17.70
C PHE A 72 5.17 -11.35 -18.76
N PRO A 73 5.82 -10.35 -19.38
CA PRO A 73 5.19 -9.55 -20.42
C PRO A 73 4.82 -10.38 -21.66
N PRO A 74 3.72 -10.04 -22.36
CA PRO A 74 3.36 -10.67 -23.62
C PRO A 74 4.38 -10.31 -24.73
N LYS A 75 4.38 -11.10 -25.82
CA LYS A 75 5.29 -10.90 -26.97
C LYS A 75 5.18 -9.51 -27.62
N VAL A 76 4.01 -8.87 -27.50
CA VAL A 76 3.75 -7.55 -28.08
C VAL A 76 3.95 -6.48 -27.00
N SER A 77 5.22 -6.15 -26.75
CA SER A 77 5.64 -5.20 -25.73
C SER A 77 6.72 -4.25 -26.27
N THR A 78 7.05 -3.20 -25.51
CA THR A 78 8.13 -2.28 -25.85
C THR A 78 9.47 -3.03 -25.89
N PRO A 79 10.39 -2.70 -26.80
CA PRO A 79 11.62 -3.50 -26.99
C PRO A 79 12.61 -3.46 -25.82
N VAL A 80 12.55 -2.44 -24.97
CA VAL A 80 13.56 -2.18 -23.92
C VAL A 80 13.00 -2.36 -22.52
N LEU A 81 11.80 -1.83 -22.27
CA LEU A 81 11.17 -1.85 -20.96
C LEU A 81 10.13 -2.96 -20.81
N GLU A 82 9.95 -3.80 -21.84
CA GLU A 82 9.00 -4.92 -21.88
C GLU A 82 7.57 -4.55 -21.43
N VAL A 83 7.17 -3.29 -21.64
CA VAL A 83 5.82 -2.81 -21.29
C VAL A 83 4.84 -3.23 -22.38
N PRO A 84 3.74 -3.94 -22.07
CA PRO A 84 2.79 -4.38 -23.07
C PRO A 84 2.03 -3.23 -23.74
N TYR A 85 1.85 -3.35 -25.06
CA TYR A 85 0.96 -2.44 -25.78
C TYR A 85 -0.49 -2.85 -25.57
N TYR A 86 -1.33 -1.92 -25.11
CA TYR A 86 -2.78 -2.13 -25.07
C TYR A 86 -3.47 -1.76 -26.38
N ILE A 87 -2.89 -0.84 -27.14
CA ILE A 87 -3.35 -0.48 -28.49
C ILE A 87 -2.13 -0.37 -29.39
N LYS A 88 -2.15 -1.05 -30.55
CA LYS A 88 -1.11 -0.98 -31.57
C LYS A 88 -1.72 -1.17 -32.95
N ASP A 89 -1.34 -0.33 -33.91
CA ASP A 89 -1.82 -0.41 -35.30
C ASP A 89 -3.36 -0.46 -35.42
N ASN A 90 -4.05 0.36 -34.61
CA ASN A 90 -5.52 0.41 -34.49
C ASN A 90 -6.19 -0.88 -33.97
N ASN A 91 -5.41 -1.85 -33.47
CA ASN A 91 -5.91 -3.06 -32.84
C ASN A 91 -5.89 -2.91 -31.31
N ASN A 92 -6.97 -3.35 -30.67
CA ASN A 92 -7.05 -3.46 -29.21
C ASN A 92 -6.43 -4.79 -28.76
N LEU A 93 -5.32 -4.69 -28.03
CA LEU A 93 -4.55 -5.82 -27.48
C LEU A 93 -4.76 -5.97 -25.97
N MET A 94 -5.66 -5.17 -25.38
CA MET A 94 -5.96 -5.26 -23.95
C MET A 94 -6.50 -6.67 -23.62
N PRO A 95 -5.98 -7.34 -22.57
CA PRO A 95 -6.39 -8.70 -22.24
C PRO A 95 -7.87 -8.76 -21.89
N LYS A 96 -8.57 -9.77 -22.40
CA LYS A 96 -9.95 -10.05 -22.00
C LYS A 96 -9.97 -10.65 -20.59
N LYS A 97 -11.09 -10.48 -19.89
CA LYS A 97 -11.27 -11.00 -18.52
C LYS A 97 -11.12 -12.52 -18.44
N GLU A 98 -11.46 -13.26 -19.50
CA GLU A 98 -11.26 -14.71 -19.54
C GLU A 98 -9.76 -15.08 -19.61
N ASP A 99 -8.99 -14.41 -20.47
CA ASP A 99 -7.56 -14.68 -20.67
C ASP A 99 -6.75 -14.40 -19.40
N GLN A 100 -7.14 -13.37 -18.62
CA GLN A 100 -6.52 -13.08 -17.32
C GLN A 100 -6.66 -14.23 -16.31
N LYS A 101 -7.80 -14.96 -16.34
CA LYS A 101 -8.03 -16.10 -15.46
C LYS A 101 -7.19 -17.31 -15.87
N LEU A 102 -6.98 -17.48 -17.17
CA LEU A 102 -6.15 -18.56 -17.71
C LEU A 102 -4.67 -18.35 -17.35
N ASN A 103 -4.14 -17.14 -17.60
CA ASN A 103 -2.75 -16.79 -17.27
C ASN A 103 -2.45 -16.95 -15.76
N ARG A 104 -3.41 -16.64 -14.89
CA ARG A 104 -3.27 -16.87 -13.45
C ARG A 104 -3.10 -18.36 -13.10
N LYS A 105 -3.78 -19.26 -13.82
CA LYS A 105 -3.67 -20.72 -13.58
C LYS A 105 -2.34 -21.27 -14.06
N GLU A 106 -1.87 -20.82 -15.22
CA GLU A 106 -0.57 -21.25 -15.77
C GLU A 106 0.61 -20.78 -14.93
N PHE A 107 0.51 -19.62 -14.26
CA PHE A 107 1.54 -19.13 -13.35
C PHE A 107 1.88 -20.12 -12.21
N TRP A 108 0.90 -20.87 -11.70
CA TRP A 108 1.12 -21.86 -10.63
C TRP A 108 1.60 -23.23 -11.12
N LEU A 109 1.68 -23.43 -12.43
CA LEU A 109 2.06 -24.71 -13.07
C LEU A 109 3.50 -24.70 -13.60
N ARG A 110 4.21 -23.57 -13.46
CA ARG A 110 5.59 -23.36 -13.90
C ARG A 110 6.51 -23.15 -12.72
#